data_AF-A0A962EEI7-F1
#
_entry.id   AF-A0A962EEI7-F1
#
_cell.length_a   1.000
_cell.length_b   1.000
_cell.length_c   1.000
_cell.angle_alpha   90.00
_cell.angle_beta   90.00
_cell.angle_gamma   90.00
#
_symmetry.space_group_name_H-M   'P 1'
#
loop_
_entity.id
_entity.type
_entity.pdbx_description
1 polymer ?
#
loop_
_entity_poly.entity_id
_entity_poly.type
_entity_poly.pdbx_seq_one_letter_code
_entity_poly.pdbx_strand_id
1 'polypeptide(L)' 'MDFRILGLDPAPFAPFYGAPDDELRSHNILRLRVDSPVGYPDRIELRDAAVGEHVLLLNHLYLDVASPYRGRHA' A
#
# COMPACT_ATOMS: atom_id res chain seq x y z
N MET A 1 -10.68 21.12 18.77
CA MET A 1 -9.51 21.25 17.87
C MET A 1 -9.50 19.95 17.12
N ASP A 2 -10.03 19.98 15.91
CA ASP A 2 -10.56 18.78 15.28
C ASP A 2 -9.64 18.44 14.13
N PHE A 3 -8.91 17.34 14.26
CA PHE A 3 -8.11 16.79 13.18
C PHE A 3 -8.91 15.71 12.45
N ARG A 4 -8.61 15.51 11.17
CA ARG A 4 -9.12 14.40 10.38
C ARG A 4 -7.94 13.56 9.91
N ILE A 5 -8.06 12.25 10.09
CA ILE A 5 -7.13 11.28 9.54
C ILE A 5 -7.78 10.74 8.27
N LEU A 6 -7.07 10.87 7.15
CA LEU A 6 -7.49 10.36 5.84
C LEU A 6 -6.51 9.28 5.41
N GLY A 7 -7.01 8.30 4.68
CA GLY A 7 -6.15 7.32 4.04
C GLY A 7 -5.41 7.91 2.85
N LEU A 8 -4.51 7.10 2.30
CA LEU A 8 -3.75 7.44 1.10
C LEU A 8 -4.67 7.53 -0.13
N ASP A 9 -4.30 8.39 -1.07
CA ASP A 9 -4.93 8.42 -2.39
C ASP A 9 -4.72 7.07 -3.09
N PRO A 10 -5.77 6.38 -3.57
CA PRO A 10 -5.63 5.13 -4.32
C PRO A 10 -4.98 5.31 -5.71
N ALA A 11 -5.04 6.50 -6.31
CA ALA A 11 -4.65 6.72 -7.70
C ALA A 11 -3.20 6.30 -8.03
N PRO A 12 -2.18 6.53 -7.17
CA PRO A 12 -0.81 6.08 -7.41
C PRO A 12 -0.63 4.56 -7.40
N PHE A 13 -1.56 3.81 -6.79
CA PHE A 13 -1.48 2.35 -6.66
C PHE A 13 -2.34 1.62 -7.69
N ALA A 14 -3.31 2.32 -8.28
CA ALA A 14 -4.24 1.77 -9.27
C ALA A 14 -3.57 0.99 -10.43
N PRO A 15 -2.40 1.40 -10.97
CA PRO A 15 -1.72 0.64 -12.02
C PRO A 15 -1.32 -0.79 -11.61
N PHE A 16 -1.11 -1.04 -10.31
CA PHE A 16 -0.72 -2.36 -9.80
C PHE A 16 -1.93 -3.27 -9.51
N TYR A 17 -3.15 -2.73 -9.55
CA TYR A 17 -4.35 -3.51 -9.30
C TYR A 17 -4.60 -4.46 -10.48
N GLY A 18 -4.48 -5.76 -10.22
CA GLY A 18 -4.61 -6.80 -11.26
C GLY A 18 -3.35 -7.02 -12.10
N ALA A 19 -2.27 -6.26 -11.90
CA ALA A 19 -0.99 -6.52 -12.56
C ALA A 19 -0.48 -7.95 -12.27
N PRO A 20 0.17 -8.63 -13.21
CA PRO A 20 0.68 -9.97 -12.99
C PRO A 20 1.85 -9.96 -11.99
N ASP A 21 2.05 -11.08 -11.30
CA ASP A 21 2.99 -11.13 -10.17
C ASP A 21 4.46 -10.88 -10.58
N ASP A 22 4.83 -11.18 -11.82
CA ASP A 22 6.15 -10.86 -12.39
C ASP A 22 6.37 -9.35 -12.55
N GLU A 23 5.36 -8.64 -13.05
CA GLU A 23 5.35 -7.18 -13.11
C GLU A 23 5.43 -6.57 -11.70
N LEU A 24 4.60 -7.03 -10.76
CA LEU A 24 4.65 -6.58 -9.37
C LEU A 24 6.05 -6.77 -8.76
N ARG A 25 6.66 -7.95 -8.95
CA ARG A 25 8.01 -8.24 -8.45
C ARG A 25 9.07 -7.32 -9.06
N SER A 26 8.93 -6.94 -10.34
CA SER A 26 9.85 -5.98 -10.97
C SER A 26 9.84 -4.60 -10.29
N HIS A 27 8.71 -4.24 -9.67
CA HIS A 27 8.52 -3.03 -8.87
C HIS A 27 8.83 -3.22 -7.37
N ASN A 28 9.31 -4.38 -6.93
CA ASN A 28 9.46 -4.77 -5.51
C ASN A 28 8.12 -4.74 -4.74
N ILE A 29 7.05 -5.17 -5.40
CA ILE A 29 5.70 -5.29 -4.84
C ILE A 29 5.36 -6.78 -4.71
N LEU A 30 4.75 -7.15 -3.58
CA LEU A 30 4.24 -8.51 -3.36
C LEU A 30 2.72 -8.48 -3.22
N ARG A 31 2.04 -9.36 -3.94
CA ARG A 31 0.63 -9.66 -3.67
C ARG A 31 0.56 -10.68 -2.54
N LEU A 32 -0.16 -10.34 -1.48
CA LEU A 32 -0.41 -11.24 -0.36
C LEU A 32 -1.90 -11.55 -0.29
N ARG A 33 -2.23 -12.79 0.06
CA ARG A 33 -3.60 -13.18 0.43
C ARG A 33 -3.75 -13.02 1.93
N VAL A 34 -4.78 -12.31 2.35
CA VAL A 34 -5.08 -12.10 3.77
C VAL A 34 -5.52 -13.41 4.40
N ASP A 35 -4.75 -13.90 5.37
CA ASP A 35 -4.98 -15.16 6.08
C ASP A 35 -5.39 -14.97 7.55
N SER A 36 -5.34 -13.74 8.04
CA SER A 36 -5.67 -13.34 9.41
C SER A 36 -6.49 -12.04 9.40
N PRO A 37 -7.44 -11.87 10.33
CA PRO A 37 -8.24 -10.65 10.43
C PRO A 37 -7.44 -9.41 10.88
N VAL A 38 -6.18 -9.58 11.28
CA VAL A 38 -5.26 -8.50 11.67
C VAL A 38 -3.89 -8.73 11.05
N GLY A 39 -3.14 -7.63 10.85
CA GLY A 39 -1.77 -7.66 10.33
C GLY A 39 -1.66 -7.31 8.84
N TYR A 40 -2.79 -6.95 8.21
CA TYR A 40 -2.88 -6.53 6.82
C TYR A 40 -3.55 -5.15 6.75
N PRO A 41 -2.90 -4.08 7.26
CA PRO A 41 -3.51 -2.76 7.31
C PRO A 41 -3.63 -2.15 5.91
N ASP A 42 -4.87 -1.82 5.51
CA ASP A 42 -5.18 -1.01 4.36
C ASP A 42 -4.94 0.47 4.71
N ARG A 43 -3.96 1.08 4.05
CA ARG A 43 -3.60 2.49 4.26
C ARG A 43 -4.47 3.48 3.48
N ILE A 44 -5.28 3.01 2.53
CA ILE A 44 -6.23 3.80 1.75
C ILE A 44 -7.57 3.88 2.48
N GLU A 45 -8.11 2.76 2.93
CA GLU A 45 -9.40 2.71 3.62
C GLU A 45 -9.29 2.83 5.15
N LEU A 46 -8.06 2.81 5.69
CA LEU A 46 -7.77 2.87 7.13
C LEU A 46 -8.49 1.78 7.95
N ARG A 47 -8.44 0.54 7.45
CA ARG A 47 -8.98 -0.65 8.11
C ARG A 47 -8.02 -1.82 7.96
N ASP A 48 -8.23 -2.91 8.69
CA ASP A 48 -7.64 -4.18 8.33
C ASP A 48 -8.37 -4.78 7.10
N ALA A 49 -7.60 -5.38 6.22
CA ALA A 49 -8.13 -6.16 5.10
C ALA A 49 -8.85 -7.42 5.62
N ALA A 50 -9.92 -7.83 4.95
CA ALA A 50 -10.70 -8.99 5.34
C ALA A 50 -10.03 -10.29 4.86
N VAL A 51 -10.19 -11.38 5.63
CA VAL A 51 -9.67 -12.70 5.27
C VAL A 51 -10.19 -13.12 3.89
N GLY A 52 -9.27 -13.53 3.01
CA GLY A 52 -9.57 -13.88 1.62
C GLY A 52 -9.40 -12.75 0.62
N GLU A 53 -9.30 -11.48 1.06
CA GLU A 53 -8.89 -10.37 0.20
C GLU A 53 -7.43 -10.54 -0.25
N HIS A 54 -7.05 -9.81 -1.30
CA HIS A 54 -5.67 -9.67 -1.73
C HIS A 54 -5.21 -8.24 -1.49
N VAL A 55 -4.03 -8.08 -0.91
CA VAL A 55 -3.40 -6.78 -0.66
C VAL A 55 -2.04 -6.70 -1.37
N LEU A 56 -1.58 -5.48 -1.61
CA LEU A 56 -0.26 -5.21 -2.14
C LEU A 56 0.66 -4.74 -1.01
N LEU A 57 1.72 -5.50 -0.76
CA LEU A 57 2.83 -5.09 0.11
C LEU A 57 3.87 -4.36 -0.73
N LEU A 58 4.07 -3.07 -0.43
CA LEU A 58 4.99 -2.18 -1.12
C LEU A 58 5.44 -1.04 -0.22
N ASN A 59 6.53 -0.36 -0.60
CA ASN A 59 6.95 0.87 0.08
C ASN A 59 6.19 2.08 -0.48
N HIS A 60 5.41 2.77 0.33
CA HIS A 60 4.79 4.04 -0.02
C HIS A 60 5.83 5.17 -0.02
N LEU A 61 5.91 5.91 -1.12
CA LEU A 61 6.75 7.09 -1.29
C LEU A 61 6.10 8.31 -0.63
N TYR A 62 6.36 8.51 0.66
CA TYR A 62 5.75 9.58 1.45
C TYR A 62 6.42 10.94 1.27
N LEU A 63 7.65 10.98 0.74
CA LEU A 63 8.36 12.23 0.43
C LEU A 63 9.13 12.09 -0.89
N ASP A 64 8.51 12.51 -1.99
CA ASP A 64 9.11 12.50 -3.32
C ASP A 64 9.76 13.83 -3.68
N VAL A 65 10.80 14.20 -2.93
CA VAL A 65 11.59 15.41 -3.18
C VAL A 65 13.04 15.01 -3.36
N ALA A 66 13.73 15.61 -4.34
CA ALA A 66 15.16 15.42 -4.58
C ALA A 66 15.99 16.06 -3.45
N SER A 67 16.01 15.41 -2.30
CA SER A 67 16.72 15.81 -1.09
C SER A 67 17.26 14.57 -0.36
N PRO A 68 18.22 14.73 0.56
CA PRO A 68 18.67 13.64 1.43
C PRO A 68 17.56 13.00 2.28
N TYR A 69 16.40 13.65 2.39
CA TYR A 69 15.25 13.16 3.16
C TYR A 69 14.25 12.35 2.31
N ARG A 70 14.46 12.20 0.99
CA ARG A 70 13.57 11.40 0.12
C ARG A 70 13.32 10.03 0.76
N GLY A 71 12.05 9.69 0.94
CA GLY A 71 11.67 8.59 1.82
C GLY A 71 10.55 7.73 1.27
N ARG A 72 10.72 6.41 1.39
CA ARG A 72 9.69 5.41 1.12
C ARG A 72 9.69 4.33 2.21
N HIS A 73 8.52 3.87 2.65
CA HIS A 73 8.39 2.82 3.67
C HIS A 73 7.09 2.02 3.49
N ALA A 74 7.10 0.74 3.84
CA ALA A 74 5.94 -0.17 3.90
C ALA A 74 5.31 -0.22 5.29
#